data_AF-A0A8T7JSZ7-F1
#
_entry.id   AF-A0A8T7JSZ7-F1
#
_cell.length_a   1.000
_cell.length_b   1.000
_cell.length_c   1.000
_cell.angle_alpha   90.00
_cell.angle_beta   90.00
_cell.angle_gamma   90.00
#
_symmetry.space_group_name_H-M   'P 1'
#
loop_
_entity.id
_entity.type
_entity.pdbx_description
1 polymer ?
#
loop_
_entity_poly.entity_id
_entity_poly.type
_entity_poly.pdbx_seq_one_letter_code
_entity_poly.pdbx_strand_id
1 'polypeptide(L)'
;MEKKTLTPEDISKIISGFDPIDWVQVELLAKMPPEKRLVPGLNAQEFSMAALRGTFRRKYPELSIAEINMKVLTYLTPIRMETK
;
A
#
# COMPACT_ATOMS: atom_id res chain seq x y z
N MET A 1 -17.01 -14.60 24.08
CA MET A 1 -15.62 -14.67 23.61
C MET A 1 -14.71 -14.54 24.82
N GLU A 2 -13.95 -15.57 25.16
CA GLU A 2 -12.87 -15.45 26.13
C GLU A 2 -11.78 -14.52 25.56
N LYS A 3 -11.32 -13.56 26.35
CA LYS A 3 -10.17 -12.72 25.98
C LYS A 3 -8.91 -13.56 26.15
N LYS A 4 -8.24 -13.91 25.06
CA LYS A 4 -6.92 -14.53 25.09
C LYS A 4 -5.86 -13.47 25.41
N THR A 5 -5.09 -13.67 26.47
CA THR A 5 -3.91 -12.85 26.77
C THR A 5 -2.79 -13.26 25.83
N LEU A 6 -2.21 -12.31 25.11
CA LEU A 6 -1.09 -12.55 24.20
C LEU A 6 0.23 -12.48 24.97
N THR A 7 1.15 -13.40 24.71
CA THR A 7 2.53 -13.31 25.21
C THR A 7 3.35 -12.32 24.38
N PRO A 8 4.51 -11.85 24.87
CA PRO A 8 5.44 -11.07 24.07
C PRO A 8 5.86 -11.77 22.77
N GLU A 9 6.02 -13.09 22.79
CA GLU A 9 6.32 -13.89 21.60
C GLU A 9 5.17 -13.91 20.59
N ASP A 10 3.92 -13.97 21.07
CA ASP A 10 2.74 -13.86 20.22
C ASP A 10 2.67 -12.49 19.54
N ILE A 11 2.95 -11.42 20.29
CA ILE A 11 3.00 -10.04 19.76
C ILE A 11 4.12 -9.90 18.74
N SER A 12 5.32 -10.42 19.03
CA SER A 12 6.47 -10.40 18.14
C SER A 12 6.18 -11.09 16.80
N LYS A 13 5.50 -12.25 16.83
CA LYS A 13 5.06 -12.96 15.62
C LYS A 13 4.01 -12.19 14.82
N ILE A 14 3.14 -11.42 15.48
CA ILE A 14 2.15 -10.58 14.79
C ILE A 14 2.87 -9.42 14.08
N ILE A 15 3.85 -8.79 14.73
CA ILE A 15 4.49 -7.58 14.20
C ILE A 15 5.59 -7.84 13.18
N SER A 16 6.18 -9.04 13.16
CA SER A 16 7.29 -9.38 12.27
C SER A 16 6.95 -9.33 10.77
N GLY A 17 5.67 -9.37 10.42
CA GLY A 17 5.18 -9.26 9.05
C GLY A 17 4.72 -7.85 8.63
N PHE A 18 4.82 -6.85 9.51
CA PHE A 18 4.47 -5.47 9.18
C PHE A 18 5.71 -4.66 8.83
N ASP A 19 5.56 -3.78 7.86
CA ASP A 19 6.57 -2.78 7.54
C ASP A 19 6.80 -1.87 8.76
N PRO A 20 8.05 -1.45 9.03
CA PRO A 20 8.35 -0.54 10.12
C PRO A 20 7.56 0.76 9.97
N ILE A 21 6.99 1.24 11.08
CA ILE A 21 6.24 2.49 11.10
C ILE A 21 7.20 3.67 10.88
N ASP A 22 6.92 4.50 9.87
CA ASP A 22 7.57 5.79 9.71
C ASP A 22 6.99 6.79 10.73
N TRP A 23 7.64 6.88 11.88
CA TRP A 23 7.23 7.77 12.97
C TRP A 23 7.28 9.26 12.59
N VAL A 24 8.17 9.65 11.68
CA VAL A 24 8.27 11.03 11.21
C VAL A 24 7.03 11.37 10.38
N GLN A 25 6.64 10.47 9.48
CA GLN A 25 5.42 10.64 8.70
C GLN A 25 4.17 10.71 9.60
N VAL A 26 4.09 9.86 10.63
CA VAL A 26 2.99 9.88 11.60
C VAL A 26 2.91 11.22 12.33
N GLU A 27 4.04 11.77 12.78
CA GLU A 27 4.07 13.06 13.48
C GLU A 27 3.63 14.21 12.56
N LEU A 28 4.09 14.22 11.30
CA LEU A 28 3.70 15.22 10.32
C LEU A 28 2.20 15.17 10.01
N LEU A 29 1.63 13.97 9.86
CA LEU A 29 0.19 13.79 9.66
C LEU A 29 -0.62 14.20 10.90
N ALA A 30 -0.11 13.96 12.10
CA ALA A 30 -0.78 14.35 13.34
C ALA A 30 -0.95 15.88 13.47
N LYS A 31 0.01 16.65 12.93
CA LYS A 31 -0.03 18.13 12.88
C LYS A 31 -1.04 18.68 11.86
N MET A 32 -1.58 17.85 10.97
CA MET A 32 -2.61 18.25 10.01
C MET A 32 -4.03 18.08 10.59
N PRO A 33 -4.99 18.93 10.18
CA PRO A 33 -6.41 18.69 10.46
C PRO A 33 -6.85 17.30 9.97
N PRO A 34 -7.68 16.55 10.74
CA PRO A 34 -8.08 15.18 10.41
C PRO A 34 -8.58 15.01 8.97
N GLU A 35 -9.38 15.96 8.48
CA GLU A 35 -9.96 15.97 7.14
C GLU A 35 -8.92 16.11 6.02
N LYS A 36 -7.70 16.55 6.34
CA LYS A 36 -6.60 16.73 5.37
C LYS A 36 -5.58 15.59 5.37
N ARG A 37 -5.62 14.69 6.36
CA ARG A 37 -4.59 13.63 6.53
C ARG A 37 -4.57 12.61 5.40
N LEU A 38 -5.71 12.42 4.71
CA LEU A 38 -5.80 11.47 3.60
C LEU A 38 -5.17 11.99 2.30
N VAL A 39 -5.15 13.30 2.10
CA VAL A 39 -4.74 13.92 0.83
C VAL A 39 -3.30 13.57 0.43
N PRO A 40 -2.29 13.62 1.32
CA PRO A 40 -0.93 13.21 0.98
C PRO A 40 -0.84 11.77 0.48
N GLY A 41 -1.56 10.84 1.13
CA GLY A 41 -1.60 9.44 0.73
C GLY A 41 -2.22 9.24 -0.66
N LEU A 42 -3.34 9.91 -0.92
CA LEU A 42 -4.01 9.88 -2.24
C LEU A 42 -3.09 10.41 -3.35
N ASN A 43 -2.40 11.52 -3.09
CA ASN A 43 -1.46 12.11 -4.05
C ASN A 43 -0.26 11.18 -4.32
N ALA A 44 0.31 10.57 -3.28
CA ALA A 44 1.41 9.62 -3.43
C ALA A 44 0.99 8.36 -4.23
N GLN A 45 -0.23 7.87 -3.99
CA GLN A 45 -0.80 6.75 -4.73
C GLN A 45 -1.02 7.10 -6.20
N GLU A 46 -1.61 8.26 -6.51
CA GLU A 46 -1.84 8.70 -7.89
C GLU A 46 -0.52 8.89 -8.64
N PHE A 47 0.50 9.47 -7.99
CA PHE A 47 1.84 9.59 -8.55
C PHE A 47 2.42 8.22 -8.92
N SER A 48 2.34 7.25 -7.99
CA SER A 48 2.84 5.89 -8.20
C SER A 48 2.12 5.20 -9.37
N MET A 49 0.79 5.32 -9.43
CA MET A 49 -0.01 4.81 -10.54
C MET A 49 0.35 5.48 -11.88
N ALA A 50 0.56 6.79 -11.90
CA ALA A 50 0.99 7.51 -13.11
C ALA A 50 2.37 7.06 -13.61
N ALA A 51 3.34 6.89 -12.70
CA ALA A 51 4.67 6.40 -13.04
C ALA A 51 4.63 4.97 -13.62
N LEU A 52 3.83 4.09 -13.02
CA LEU A 52 3.62 2.72 -13.52
C LEU A 52 2.92 2.71 -14.88
N ARG A 53 1.87 3.53 -15.08
CA ARG A 53 1.22 3.69 -16.39
C ARG A 53 2.22 4.11 -17.47
N GLY A 54 3.07 5.11 -17.18
CA GLY A 54 4.10 5.57 -18.11
C GLY A 54 5.11 4.48 -18.45
N THR A 55 5.52 3.70 -17.45
CA THR A 55 6.45 2.57 -17.63
C THR A 55 5.82 1.45 -18.47
N PHE A 56 4.58 1.05 -18.17
CA PHE A 56 3.91 0.01 -18.92
C PHE A 56 3.54 0.42 -20.33
N ARG A 57 3.17 1.69 -20.58
CA ARG A 57 2.95 2.18 -21.95
C ARG A 57 4.20 2.06 -22.83
N ARG A 58 5.39 2.32 -22.27
CA ARG A 58 6.65 2.14 -23.00
C ARG A 58 6.99 0.66 -23.22
N LYS A 59 6.67 -0.20 -22.26
CA LYS A 59 6.98 -1.63 -22.30
C LYS A 59 6.01 -2.44 -23.16
N TYR A 60 4.76 -2.02 -23.24
CA TYR A 60 3.65 -2.69 -23.93
C TYR A 60 2.90 -1.70 -24.82
N PRO A 61 3.53 -1.16 -25.88
CA PRO A 61 2.92 -0.14 -26.74
C PRO A 61 1.68 -0.63 -27.50
N GLU A 62 1.51 -1.94 -27.64
CA GLU A 62 0.36 -2.58 -28.28
C GLU A 62 -0.91 -2.60 -27.42
N LEU A 63 -0.79 -2.41 -26.10
CA LEU A 63 -1.91 -2.52 -25.18
C LEU A 63 -2.73 -1.24 -25.12
N SER A 64 -4.04 -1.43 -25.00
CA SER A 64 -4.98 -0.34 -24.72
C SER A 64 -4.74 0.26 -23.32
N ILE A 65 -5.26 1.47 -23.10
CA ILE A 65 -5.19 2.13 -21.78
C ILE A 65 -5.86 1.27 -20.70
N ALA A 66 -6.95 0.57 -21.02
CA ALA A 66 -7.64 -0.29 -20.08
C ALA A 66 -6.75 -1.46 -19.63
N GLU A 67 -6.08 -2.13 -20.57
CA GLU A 67 -5.15 -3.23 -20.26
C GLU A 67 -3.93 -2.76 -19.48
N ILE A 68 -3.41 -1.57 -19.80
CA ILE A 68 -2.35 -0.93 -19.02
C ILE A 68 -2.81 -0.67 -17.58
N ASN A 69 -4.01 -0.12 -17.38
CA ASN A 69 -4.57 0.12 -16.05
C ASN A 69 -4.71 -1.20 -15.25
N MET A 70 -5.11 -2.29 -15.91
CA MET A 70 -5.16 -3.60 -15.27
C MET A 70 -3.78 -4.08 -14.84
N LYS A 71 -2.73 -3.86 -15.63
CA LYS A 71 -1.35 -4.19 -15.20
C LYS A 71 -0.89 -3.37 -14.01
N VAL A 72 -1.23 -2.07 -13.95
CA VAL A 72 -0.96 -1.21 -12.79
C VAL A 72 -1.66 -1.74 -11.55
N LEU A 73 -2.94 -2.09 -11.68
CA LEU A 73 -3.72 -2.66 -10.59
C LEU A 73 -3.05 -3.94 -10.08
N THR A 74 -2.80 -4.93 -10.95
CA THR A 74 -2.14 -6.20 -10.58
C THR A 74 -0.80 -5.99 -9.87
N TYR A 75 -0.01 -4.99 -10.28
CA TYR A 75 1.27 -4.70 -9.65
C TYR A 75 1.13 -4.12 -8.23
N LEU A 76 0.16 -3.22 -8.02
CA LEU A 76 -0.05 -2.54 -6.73
C LEU A 76 -0.93 -3.33 -5.76
N THR A 77 -1.74 -4.25 -6.25
CA THR A 77 -2.53 -5.17 -5.43
C THR A 77 -1.93 -6.56 -5.52
N PRO A 78 -0.89 -6.88 -4.73
CA PRO A 78 -0.41 -8.24 -4.65
C PRO A 78 -1.56 -9.12 -4.18
N ILE A 79 -2.06 -9.99 -5.07
CA ILE A 79 -2.98 -11.05 -4.68
C ILE A 79 -2.16 -11.97 -3.79
N ARG A 80 -2.32 -11.87 -2.47
CA ARG A 80 -1.85 -12.91 -1.54
C ARG A 80 -2.72 -14.14 -1.81
N MET A 81 -2.35 -14.92 -2.83
CA MET A 81 -2.84 -16.28 -2.95
C MET A 81 -2.14 -17.05 -1.84
N GLU A 82 -2.90 -17.44 -0.80
CA GLU A 82 -2.40 -18.42 0.15
C GLU A 82 -2.06 -19.68 -0.64
N THR A 83 -0.76 -19.98 -0.75
CA THR A 83 -0.31 -21.30 -1.18
C THR A 83 -0.82 -22.30 -0.16
N LYS A 84 -1.80 -23.11 -0.57
CA LYS A 84 -2.25 -24.29 0.16
C LYS A 84 -1.11 -25.26 0.42
#